data_AF-A0A0M0F4B1-F1
#
_entry.id   AF-A0A0M0F4B1-F1
#
_cell.length_a   1.000
_cell.length_b   1.000
_cell.length_c   1.000
_cell.angle_alpha   90.00
_cell.angle_beta   90.00
_cell.angle_gamma   90.00
#
_symmetry.space_group_name_H-M   'P 1'
#
loop_
_entity.id
_entity.type
_entity.pdbx_description
1 polymer ?
#
loop_
_entity_poly.entity_id
_entity_poly.type
_entity_poly.pdbx_seq_one_letter_code
_entity_poly.pdbx_strand_id
1 'polypeptide(L)'
;MGPDPVTSSFPLAPPPGREGRAPQLFVLGARAAAALHAVAGGWLDEGERLALAVVTEAEPRGWDGYAHVRPAHAARAWAQYLRASEEALDRELAHALAADAGGREPASEAAVRLLQALVAADRGHAGAARHALVAADRALGPVAAPPVLADLWVRATAAVRLLDDGTQPALPVRVRREGLGAAAVVAVCGARELLTTERTGAALRAVAGLADAEEGDVSTLVRVEAALVEASALARAGTRRVEVPLARALDLAATERLVRPFLTVVVRELRPALARAVAGRDDALAALLRAHLDPADRAPEPAPLVEPLTERELAILAVLPSMASNVEIAEDFFVSVNTVKAHLKSVYRKLGVSSRRDAVRRGRELGVVP
;
A
#
# COMPACT_ATOMS: atom_id res chain seq x y z
N MET A 1 28.69 -26.03 49.83
CA MET A 1 27.58 -25.09 49.57
C MET A 1 28.14 -23.68 49.73
N GLY A 2 28.63 -23.09 48.65
CA GLY A 2 28.94 -21.67 48.61
C GLY A 2 27.73 -20.91 48.08
N PRO A 3 27.43 -19.69 48.56
CA PRO A 3 26.39 -18.87 47.94
C PRO A 3 26.92 -18.26 46.64
N ASP A 4 26.19 -18.45 45.55
CA ASP A 4 26.46 -17.88 44.23
C ASP A 4 26.41 -16.34 44.26
N PRO A 5 27.31 -15.65 43.53
CA PRO A 5 27.19 -14.22 43.33
C PRO A 5 26.11 -13.92 42.30
N VAL A 6 25.15 -13.09 42.70
CA VAL A 6 24.16 -12.46 41.81
C VAL A 6 24.92 -11.56 40.82
N THR A 7 25.12 -12.02 39.59
CA THR A 7 25.50 -11.16 38.48
C THR A 7 24.32 -10.28 38.09
N SER A 8 24.25 -9.11 38.73
CA SER A 8 23.55 -7.93 38.21
C SER A 8 24.16 -7.56 36.86
N SER A 9 23.42 -7.76 35.78
CA SER A 9 23.73 -7.19 34.47
C SER A 9 22.74 -6.06 34.21
N PHE A 10 23.03 -4.90 34.79
CA PHE A 10 22.44 -3.61 34.40
C PHE A 10 23.30 -2.99 33.28
N PRO A 11 22.70 -2.13 32.44
CA PRO A 11 22.92 -2.07 31.00
C PRO A 11 24.18 -1.30 30.63
N LEU A 12 24.67 -1.60 29.43
CA LEU A 12 25.58 -0.74 28.68
C LEU A 12 25.17 0.72 28.81
N ALA A 13 26.06 1.52 29.41
CA ALA A 13 25.89 2.97 29.49
C ALA A 13 25.63 3.54 28.09
N PRO A 14 24.65 4.45 27.92
CA PRO A 14 24.45 5.13 26.66
C PRO A 14 25.72 5.94 26.31
N PRO A 15 26.13 6.03 25.04
CA PRO A 15 27.25 6.88 24.66
C PRO A 15 26.95 8.35 25.02
N PRO A 16 27.97 9.12 25.43
CA PRO A 16 27.77 10.51 25.86
C PRO A 16 27.25 11.35 24.70
N GLY A 17 26.16 12.10 24.93
CA GLY A 17 25.53 12.98 23.93
C GLY A 17 24.01 12.82 23.74
N ARG A 18 23.34 11.91 24.48
CA ARG A 18 21.88 11.68 24.36
C ARG A 18 20.99 12.73 25.03
N GLU A 19 21.46 13.42 26.07
CA GLU A 19 20.60 14.25 26.93
C GLU A 19 20.08 15.53 26.25
N GLY A 20 20.78 16.07 25.24
CA GLY A 20 20.35 17.27 24.51
C GLY A 20 19.49 17.00 23.26
N ARG A 21 19.40 15.76 22.79
CA ARG A 21 18.74 15.42 21.49
C ARG A 21 17.26 15.06 21.64
N ALA A 22 16.87 14.52 22.80
CA ALA A 22 15.52 14.02 23.00
C ALA A 22 14.43 15.08 22.73
N PRO A 23 14.52 16.34 23.21
CA PRO A 23 13.48 17.33 22.98
C PRO A 23 13.30 17.69 21.49
N GLN A 24 14.40 17.77 20.74
CA GLN A 24 14.37 18.12 19.31
C GLN A 24 13.75 17.01 18.47
N LEU A 25 14.07 15.75 18.77
CA LEU A 25 13.45 14.60 18.11
C LEU A 25 11.95 14.50 18.42
N PHE A 26 11.51 14.83 19.64
CA PHE A 26 10.08 14.88 19.96
C PHE A 26 9.33 15.96 19.17
N VAL A 27 9.90 17.16 19.05
CA VAL A 27 9.31 18.25 18.23
C VAL A 27 9.24 17.84 16.76
N LEU A 28 10.30 17.21 16.25
CA LEU A 28 10.33 16.67 14.89
C LEU A 28 9.24 15.61 14.68
N GLY A 29 9.09 14.68 15.62
CA GLY A 29 8.07 13.63 15.61
C GLY A 29 6.64 14.19 15.67
N ALA A 30 6.40 15.22 16.47
CA ALA A 30 5.10 15.90 16.54
C ALA A 30 4.73 16.56 15.20
N ARG A 31 5.69 17.22 14.54
CA ARG A 31 5.50 17.80 13.21
C ARG A 31 5.30 16.72 12.14
N ALA A 32 6.01 15.61 12.23
CA ALA A 32 5.83 14.45 11.37
C ALA A 32 4.40 13.88 11.51
N ALA A 33 3.92 13.74 12.75
CA ALA A 33 2.57 13.28 13.02
C ALA A 33 1.50 14.26 12.51
N ALA A 34 1.74 15.57 12.59
CA ALA A 34 0.87 16.59 12.02
C ALA A 34 0.76 16.46 10.49
N ALA A 35 1.86 16.14 9.81
CA ALA A 35 1.84 15.86 8.37
C ALA A 35 0.95 14.65 8.03
N LEU A 36 1.08 13.56 8.78
CA LEU A 36 0.23 12.38 8.60
C LEU A 36 -1.25 12.67 8.87
N HIS A 37 -1.53 13.51 9.87
CA HIS A 37 -2.89 13.94 10.18
C HIS A 37 -3.50 14.82 9.08
N ALA A 38 -2.73 15.75 8.52
CA ALA A 38 -3.17 16.58 7.40
C ALA A 38 -3.55 15.71 6.19
N VAL A 39 -2.70 14.74 5.81
CA VAL A 39 -3.01 13.80 4.72
C VAL A 39 -4.24 12.95 5.03
N ALA A 40 -4.38 12.47 6.26
CA ALA A 40 -5.57 11.72 6.68
C ALA A 40 -6.87 12.54 6.60
N GLY A 41 -6.78 13.84 6.86
CA GLY A 41 -7.88 14.79 6.71
C GLY A 41 -8.19 15.16 5.25
N GLY A 42 -7.40 14.70 4.29
CA GLY A 42 -7.57 14.99 2.86
C GLY A 42 -6.75 16.16 2.33
N TRP A 43 -5.94 16.81 3.16
CA TRP A 43 -5.12 17.97 2.80
C TRP A 43 -3.73 17.48 2.33
N LEU A 44 -3.65 16.97 1.09
CA LEU A 44 -2.44 16.30 0.61
C LEU A 44 -1.28 17.28 0.44
N ASP A 45 -1.55 18.44 -0.17
CA ASP A 45 -0.52 19.47 -0.38
C ASP A 45 0.09 19.98 0.93
N GLU A 46 -0.76 20.25 1.92
CA GLU A 46 -0.30 20.68 3.24
C GLU A 46 0.47 19.58 3.96
N GLY A 47 -0.03 18.34 3.92
CA GLY A 47 0.64 17.20 4.52
C GLY A 47 2.01 16.92 3.91
N GLU A 48 2.14 16.97 2.58
CA GLU A 48 3.43 16.82 1.91
C GLU A 48 4.40 17.95 2.23
N ARG A 49 3.92 19.21 2.27
CA ARG A 49 4.73 20.37 2.64
C ARG A 49 5.29 20.22 4.06
N LEU A 50 4.46 19.83 5.02
CA LEU A 50 4.87 19.59 6.41
C LEU A 50 5.87 18.42 6.50
N ALA A 51 5.61 17.33 5.80
CA ALA A 51 6.49 16.17 5.77
C ALA A 51 7.86 16.48 5.14
N LEU A 52 7.89 17.22 4.02
CA LEU A 52 9.12 17.63 3.36
C LEU A 52 9.98 18.51 4.28
N ALA A 53 9.36 19.43 5.01
CA ALA A 53 10.07 20.25 5.99
C ALA A 53 10.72 19.40 7.10
N VAL A 54 10.05 18.33 7.54
CA VAL A 54 10.60 17.38 8.52
C VAL A 54 11.78 16.61 7.96
N VAL A 55 11.65 16.04 6.76
CA VAL A 55 12.71 15.23 6.12
C VAL A 55 13.95 16.09 5.82
N THR A 56 13.75 17.30 5.27
CA THR A 56 14.84 18.25 4.96
C THR A 56 15.59 18.70 6.22
N GLU A 57 14.91 18.76 7.37
CA GLU A 57 15.54 19.05 8.66
C GLU A 57 16.31 17.84 9.22
N ALA A 58 15.79 16.63 9.04
CA ALA A 58 16.34 15.40 9.58
C ALA A 58 17.62 14.94 8.86
N GLU A 59 17.65 15.01 7.52
CA GLU A 59 18.73 14.47 6.67
C GLU A 59 20.12 15.01 7.04
N PRO A 60 20.38 16.35 7.12
CA PRO A 60 21.72 16.87 7.43
C PRO A 60 22.20 16.52 8.83
N ARG A 61 21.29 16.09 9.71
CA ARG A 61 21.56 15.74 11.11
C ARG A 61 21.77 14.22 11.29
N GLY A 62 21.62 13.43 10.23
CA GLY A 62 21.63 11.97 10.28
C GLY A 62 20.48 11.40 11.12
N TRP A 63 19.33 12.07 11.08
CA TRP A 63 18.14 11.67 11.83
C TRP A 63 17.11 10.91 10.99
N ASP A 64 17.36 10.76 9.70
CA ASP A 64 16.54 10.04 8.71
C ASP A 64 16.22 8.60 9.12
N GLY A 65 17.13 7.92 9.82
CA GLY A 65 16.91 6.57 10.33
C GLY A 65 16.04 6.47 11.59
N TYR A 66 15.62 7.59 12.21
CA TYR A 66 14.86 7.55 13.47
C TYR A 66 13.36 7.35 13.23
N ALA A 67 12.72 6.55 14.08
CA ALA A 67 11.28 6.28 14.02
C ALA A 67 10.39 7.54 14.10
N HIS A 68 10.93 8.64 14.62
CA HIS A 68 10.24 9.93 14.74
C HIS A 68 9.98 10.58 13.37
N VAL A 69 10.77 10.25 12.34
CA VAL A 69 10.61 10.77 10.98
C VAL A 69 9.65 9.91 10.15
N ARG A 70 9.39 8.66 10.58
CA ARG A 70 8.49 7.72 9.88
C ARG A 70 7.12 8.30 9.56
N PRO A 71 6.41 9.04 10.44
CA PRO A 71 5.12 9.62 10.09
C PRO A 71 5.19 10.58 8.89
N ALA A 72 6.30 11.29 8.69
CA ALA A 72 6.48 12.18 7.55
C ALA A 72 6.61 11.38 6.24
N HIS A 73 7.43 10.32 6.23
CA HIS A 73 7.51 9.41 5.08
C HIS A 73 6.17 8.69 4.83
N ALA A 74 5.45 8.29 5.88
CA ALA A 74 4.13 7.69 5.74
C ALA A 74 3.10 8.67 5.14
N ALA A 75 3.15 9.96 5.53
CA ALA A 75 2.29 11.01 4.97
C ALA A 75 2.56 11.20 3.47
N ARG A 76 3.84 11.32 3.08
CA ARG A 76 4.24 11.43 1.67
C ARG A 76 3.86 10.18 0.89
N ALA A 77 4.12 8.98 1.42
CA ALA A 77 3.69 7.73 0.81
C ALA A 77 2.18 7.70 0.57
N TRP A 78 1.36 8.14 1.53
CA TRP A 78 -0.09 8.19 1.35
C TRP A 78 -0.50 9.19 0.25
N ALA A 79 0.07 10.40 0.24
CA ALA A 79 -0.19 11.38 -0.82
C ALA A 79 0.20 10.83 -2.21
N GLN A 80 1.39 10.23 -2.35
CA GLN A 80 1.88 9.64 -3.59
C GLN A 80 1.04 8.42 -4.03
N TYR A 81 0.54 7.63 -3.07
CA TYR A 81 -0.42 6.56 -3.34
C TYR A 81 -1.71 7.12 -3.97
N LEU A 82 -2.29 8.18 -3.41
CA LEU A 82 -3.52 8.81 -3.92
C LEU A 82 -3.31 9.51 -5.26
N ARG A 83 -2.10 10.00 -5.54
CA ARG A 83 -1.70 10.60 -6.83
C ARG A 83 -1.21 9.60 -7.87
N ALA A 84 -1.21 8.30 -7.54
CA ALA A 84 -0.76 7.22 -8.41
C ALA A 84 0.70 7.35 -8.93
N SER A 85 1.58 7.99 -8.15
CA SER A 85 3.01 8.05 -8.46
C SER A 85 3.74 6.84 -7.87
N GLU A 86 3.87 5.76 -8.65
CA GLU A 86 4.42 4.48 -8.18
C GLU A 86 5.89 4.59 -7.72
N GLU A 87 6.75 5.27 -8.48
CA GLU A 87 8.17 5.42 -8.13
C GLU A 87 8.39 6.26 -6.87
N ALA A 88 7.63 7.34 -6.70
CA ALA A 88 7.70 8.16 -5.49
C ALA A 88 7.15 7.39 -4.28
N LEU A 89 6.05 6.66 -4.45
CA LEU A 89 5.44 5.82 -3.43
C LEU A 89 6.40 4.74 -2.91
N ASP A 90 7.00 3.96 -3.81
CA ASP A 90 7.90 2.87 -3.43
C ASP A 90 9.13 3.41 -2.67
N ARG A 91 9.67 4.57 -3.06
CA ARG A 91 10.75 5.26 -2.33
C ARG A 91 10.34 5.67 -0.92
N GLU A 92 9.20 6.33 -0.76
CA GLU A 92 8.75 6.82 0.56
C GLU A 92 8.39 5.65 1.49
N LEU A 93 7.82 4.56 0.97
CA LEU A 93 7.58 3.34 1.76
C LEU A 93 8.90 2.70 2.23
N ALA A 94 9.92 2.66 1.38
CA ALA A 94 11.24 2.15 1.74
C ALA A 94 11.89 2.99 2.86
N HIS A 95 11.85 4.32 2.73
CA HIS A 95 12.37 5.23 3.76
C HIS A 95 11.61 5.07 5.09
N ALA A 96 10.28 4.98 5.04
CA ALA A 96 9.46 4.79 6.25
C ALA A 96 9.78 3.47 6.99
N LEU A 97 10.04 2.39 6.26
CA LEU A 97 10.43 1.10 6.84
C LEU A 97 11.84 1.10 7.40
N ALA A 98 12.77 1.81 6.75
CA ALA A 98 14.16 1.93 7.20
C ALA A 98 14.29 2.81 8.45
N ALA A 99 13.37 3.76 8.66
CA ALA A 99 13.36 4.65 9.81
C ALA A 99 12.87 3.93 11.08
N ASP A 100 13.69 3.07 11.70
CA ASP A 100 13.35 2.26 12.89
C ASP A 100 14.19 2.54 14.15
N ALA A 101 15.17 3.42 14.05
CA ALA A 101 16.04 3.74 15.17
C ALA A 101 15.35 4.59 16.24
N GLY A 102 15.81 4.47 17.49
CA GLY A 102 15.45 5.41 18.55
C GLY A 102 14.07 5.19 19.20
N GLY A 103 13.39 4.07 18.93
CA GLY A 103 12.20 3.66 19.68
C GLY A 103 11.11 3.05 18.81
N ARG A 104 10.04 2.58 19.47
CA ARG A 104 8.88 2.01 18.80
C ARG A 104 7.84 3.11 18.56
N GLU A 105 7.39 3.22 17.31
CA GLU A 105 6.31 4.11 16.89
C GLU A 105 5.21 3.27 16.20
N PRO A 106 4.35 2.57 16.98
CA PRO A 106 3.41 1.59 16.46
C PRO A 106 2.41 2.14 15.45
N ALA A 107 1.94 3.37 15.67
CA ALA A 107 0.95 4.02 14.80
C ALA A 107 1.51 4.29 13.41
N SER A 108 2.71 4.86 13.31
CA SER A 108 3.34 5.16 12.03
C SER A 108 3.77 3.89 11.30
N GLU A 109 4.24 2.85 12.02
CA GLU A 109 4.49 1.54 11.42
C GLU A 109 3.19 0.96 10.85
N ALA A 110 2.09 0.97 11.61
CA ALA A 110 0.79 0.48 11.14
C ALA A 110 0.30 1.25 9.91
N ALA A 111 0.46 2.58 9.86
CA ALA A 111 0.13 3.39 8.70
C ALA A 111 0.85 2.91 7.42
N VAL A 112 2.16 2.68 7.52
CA VAL A 112 2.99 2.16 6.41
C VAL A 112 2.50 0.78 5.98
N ARG A 113 2.20 -0.13 6.91
CA ARG A 113 1.70 -1.47 6.60
C ARG A 113 0.32 -1.44 5.94
N LEU A 114 -0.57 -0.52 6.33
CA LEU A 114 -1.87 -0.34 5.68
C LEU A 114 -1.73 0.17 4.25
N LEU A 115 -0.80 1.10 4.00
CA LEU A 115 -0.48 1.55 2.63
C LEU A 115 0.08 0.41 1.79
N GLN A 116 0.98 -0.42 2.34
CA GLN A 116 1.47 -1.62 1.65
C GLN A 116 0.33 -2.59 1.31
N ALA A 117 -0.67 -2.73 2.19
CA ALA A 117 -1.84 -3.56 1.94
C ALA A 117 -2.68 -3.04 0.77
N LEU A 118 -2.92 -1.72 0.73
CA LEU A 118 -3.63 -1.07 -0.38
C LEU A 118 -2.89 -1.22 -1.71
N VAL A 119 -1.58 -0.96 -1.73
CA VAL A 119 -0.75 -1.09 -2.93
C VAL A 119 -0.75 -2.52 -3.46
N ALA A 120 -0.56 -3.50 -2.56
CA ALA A 120 -0.63 -4.90 -2.94
C ALA A 120 -2.02 -5.29 -3.47
N ALA A 121 -3.09 -4.72 -2.90
CA ALA A 121 -4.44 -4.97 -3.37
C ALA A 121 -4.70 -4.37 -4.77
N ASP A 122 -4.25 -3.15 -5.04
CA ASP A 122 -4.36 -2.53 -6.35
C ASP A 122 -3.58 -3.28 -7.45
N ARG A 123 -2.47 -3.92 -7.06
CA ARG A 123 -1.67 -4.81 -7.92
C ARG A 123 -2.26 -6.22 -8.04
N GLY A 124 -3.37 -6.53 -7.37
CA GLY A 124 -4.03 -7.84 -7.40
C GLY A 124 -3.34 -8.93 -6.56
N HIS A 125 -2.37 -8.57 -5.72
CA HIS A 125 -1.61 -9.49 -4.90
C HIS A 125 -2.29 -9.78 -3.56
N ALA A 126 -3.38 -10.57 -3.58
CA ALA A 126 -4.23 -10.85 -2.41
C ALA A 126 -3.44 -11.32 -1.16
N GLY A 127 -2.49 -12.24 -1.33
CA GLY A 127 -1.67 -12.77 -0.24
C GLY A 127 -0.79 -11.70 0.42
N ALA A 128 -0.13 -10.87 -0.40
CA ALA A 128 0.71 -9.77 0.10
C ALA A 128 -0.14 -8.70 0.80
N ALA A 129 -1.30 -8.36 0.24
CA ALA A 129 -2.22 -7.39 0.83
C ALA A 129 -2.71 -7.84 2.21
N ARG A 130 -3.09 -9.12 2.34
CA ARG A 130 -3.47 -9.74 3.60
C ARG A 130 -2.32 -9.75 4.61
N HIS A 131 -1.12 -10.15 4.21
CA HIS A 131 0.05 -10.18 5.08
C HIS A 131 0.38 -8.79 5.64
N ALA A 132 0.30 -7.76 4.80
CA ALA A 132 0.51 -6.38 5.21
C ALA A 132 -0.56 -5.91 6.20
N LEU A 133 -1.84 -6.23 5.98
CA LEU A 133 -2.91 -5.92 6.93
C LEU A 133 -2.72 -6.61 8.28
N VAL A 134 -2.30 -7.88 8.29
CA VAL A 134 -1.96 -8.60 9.53
C VAL A 134 -0.76 -7.97 10.22
N ALA A 135 0.25 -7.53 9.47
CA ALA A 135 1.41 -6.83 10.02
C ALA A 135 1.02 -5.50 10.67
N ALA A 136 0.06 -4.76 10.09
CA ALA A 136 -0.48 -3.55 10.69
C ALA A 136 -1.14 -3.83 12.06
N ASP A 137 -1.94 -4.90 12.18
CA ASP A 137 -2.57 -5.29 13.46
C ASP A 137 -1.54 -5.67 14.51
N ARG A 138 -0.50 -6.42 14.12
CA ARG A 138 0.61 -6.77 15.01
C ARG A 138 1.43 -5.55 15.44
N ALA A 139 1.63 -4.57 14.56
CA ALA A 139 2.33 -3.34 14.90
C ALA A 139 1.62 -2.61 16.04
N LEU A 140 0.31 -2.39 15.93
CA LEU A 140 -0.49 -1.78 17.01
C LEU A 140 -0.61 -2.67 18.26
N GLY A 141 -0.63 -4.00 18.10
CA GLY A 141 -0.76 -4.94 19.21
C GLY A 141 -2.14 -4.78 19.90
N PRO A 142 -2.20 -4.65 21.24
CA PRO A 142 -3.46 -4.46 21.96
C PRO A 142 -3.96 -3.00 22.00
N VAL A 143 -3.16 -2.04 21.53
CA VAL A 143 -3.49 -0.61 21.57
C VAL A 143 -4.66 -0.34 20.62
N ALA A 144 -5.64 0.50 21.00
CA ALA A 144 -6.74 0.91 20.13
C ALA A 144 -6.22 1.59 18.84
N ALA A 145 -6.95 1.45 17.72
CA ALA A 145 -6.54 2.12 16.50
C ALA A 145 -6.58 3.64 16.68
N PRO A 146 -5.48 4.37 16.42
CA PRO A 146 -5.52 5.82 16.42
C PRO A 146 -6.58 6.33 15.43
N PRO A 147 -7.41 7.32 15.79
CA PRO A 147 -8.46 7.83 14.90
C PRO A 147 -7.96 8.23 13.51
N VAL A 148 -6.75 8.79 13.44
CA VAL A 148 -6.08 9.18 12.19
C VAL A 148 -5.85 8.02 11.21
N LEU A 149 -5.85 6.76 11.68
CA LEU A 149 -5.67 5.57 10.85
C LEU A 149 -6.97 4.80 10.62
N ALA A 150 -8.06 5.15 11.29
CA ALA A 150 -9.29 4.37 11.28
C ALA A 150 -9.86 4.23 9.85
N ASP A 151 -9.92 5.32 9.09
CA ASP A 151 -10.39 5.31 7.71
C ASP A 151 -9.45 4.53 6.78
N LEU A 152 -8.14 4.70 6.94
CA LEU A 152 -7.14 3.96 6.17
C LEU A 152 -7.27 2.44 6.43
N TRP A 153 -7.60 2.06 7.66
CA TRP A 153 -7.85 0.68 8.05
C TRP A 153 -9.07 0.08 7.35
N VAL A 154 -10.19 0.82 7.35
CA VAL A 154 -11.42 0.41 6.66
C VAL A 154 -11.14 0.21 5.18
N ARG A 155 -10.44 1.16 4.55
CA ARG A 155 -10.06 1.11 3.13
C ARG A 155 -9.19 -0.10 2.81
N ALA A 156 -8.13 -0.33 3.58
CA ALA A 156 -7.24 -1.48 3.38
C ALA A 156 -7.98 -2.81 3.57
N THR A 157 -8.86 -2.89 4.57
CA THR A 157 -9.67 -4.10 4.83
C THR A 157 -10.62 -4.38 3.67
N ALA A 158 -11.35 -3.36 3.18
CA ALA A 158 -12.25 -3.49 2.05
C ALA A 158 -11.50 -3.89 0.77
N ALA A 159 -10.34 -3.28 0.49
CA ALA A 159 -9.52 -3.62 -0.66
C ALA A 159 -9.07 -5.09 -0.64
N VAL A 160 -8.67 -5.62 0.53
CA VAL A 160 -8.32 -7.05 0.66
C VAL A 160 -9.54 -7.96 0.47
N ARG A 161 -10.72 -7.57 0.97
CA ARG A 161 -11.97 -8.34 0.78
C ARG A 161 -12.39 -8.44 -0.67
N LEU A 162 -12.21 -7.38 -1.45
CA LEU A 162 -12.52 -7.37 -2.89
C LEU A 162 -11.67 -8.37 -3.68
N LEU A 163 -10.52 -8.80 -3.14
CA LEU A 163 -9.66 -9.82 -3.73
C LEU A 163 -9.83 -11.21 -3.10
N ASP A 164 -10.59 -11.33 -2.02
CA ASP A 164 -10.77 -12.59 -1.32
C ASP A 164 -11.74 -13.47 -2.11
N ASP A 165 -11.24 -14.61 -2.59
CA ASP A 165 -12.02 -15.62 -3.30
C ASP A 165 -12.76 -16.57 -2.32
N GLY A 166 -12.68 -16.30 -1.01
CA GLY A 166 -13.31 -17.10 0.04
C GLY A 166 -12.49 -18.33 0.43
N THR A 167 -11.32 -18.55 -0.17
CA THR A 167 -10.43 -19.68 0.18
C THR A 167 -9.50 -19.37 1.35
N GLN A 168 -9.39 -18.09 1.72
CA GLN A 168 -8.45 -17.62 2.72
C GLN A 168 -9.08 -17.57 4.12
N PRO A 169 -8.26 -17.68 5.19
CA PRO A 169 -8.75 -17.52 6.56
C PRO A 169 -9.45 -16.17 6.77
N ALA A 170 -10.35 -16.07 7.73
CA ALA A 170 -10.98 -14.81 8.10
C ALA A 170 -9.92 -13.70 8.38
N LEU A 171 -10.10 -12.50 7.79
CA LEU A 171 -9.25 -11.34 8.08
C LEU A 171 -9.20 -11.05 9.59
N PRO A 172 -8.03 -10.64 10.13
CA PRO A 172 -7.83 -10.43 11.57
C PRO A 172 -8.73 -9.31 12.12
N VAL A 173 -8.82 -9.35 13.44
CA VAL A 173 -10.03 -9.08 14.22
C VAL A 173 -10.29 -7.58 14.42
N ARG A 174 -9.35 -6.66 14.16
CA ARG A 174 -9.45 -5.26 14.63
C ARG A 174 -10.74 -4.53 14.22
N VAL A 175 -11.11 -4.55 12.93
CA VAL A 175 -12.41 -3.98 12.46
C VAL A 175 -13.62 -4.75 13.01
N ARG A 176 -13.46 -6.01 13.40
CA ARG A 176 -14.52 -6.79 14.06
C ARG A 176 -14.59 -6.52 15.57
N ARG A 177 -13.48 -6.15 16.22
CA ARG A 177 -13.40 -5.75 17.63
C ARG A 177 -13.84 -4.30 17.82
N GLU A 178 -13.53 -3.44 16.86
CA GLU A 178 -13.67 -1.99 16.92
C GLU A 178 -14.50 -1.51 15.73
N GLY A 179 -15.56 -0.75 15.97
CA GLY A 179 -16.28 -0.02 14.91
C GLY A 179 -15.39 1.12 14.40
N LEU A 180 -14.58 0.86 13.38
CA LEU A 180 -13.62 1.82 12.84
C LEU A 180 -14.18 2.61 11.65
N GLY A 181 -13.69 3.85 11.54
CA GLY A 181 -13.86 4.75 10.42
C GLY A 181 -15.16 5.54 10.45
N ALA A 182 -15.18 6.64 9.69
CA ALA A 182 -16.38 7.44 9.52
C ALA A 182 -17.47 6.64 8.77
N ALA A 183 -18.74 6.87 9.11
CA ALA A 183 -19.88 6.22 8.45
C ALA A 183 -19.84 6.38 6.91
N ALA A 184 -19.39 7.54 6.42
CA ALA A 184 -19.26 7.80 5.00
C ALA A 184 -18.16 6.96 4.32
N VAL A 185 -17.03 6.72 5.00
CA VAL A 185 -15.95 5.85 4.49
C VAL A 185 -16.41 4.39 4.43
N VAL A 186 -17.10 3.92 5.48
CA VAL A 186 -17.70 2.58 5.53
C VAL A 186 -18.73 2.41 4.41
N ALA A 187 -19.58 3.42 4.20
CA ALA A 187 -20.61 3.41 3.17
C ALA A 187 -20.02 3.29 1.76
N VAL A 188 -19.01 4.10 1.42
CA VAL A 188 -18.33 4.03 0.11
C VAL A 188 -17.61 2.70 -0.09
N CYS A 189 -16.89 2.21 0.93
CA CYS A 189 -16.19 0.92 0.84
C CYS A 189 -17.19 -0.23 0.64
N GLY A 190 -18.30 -0.24 1.39
CA GLY A 190 -19.36 -1.23 1.24
C GLY A 190 -20.07 -1.13 -0.11
N ALA A 191 -20.28 0.08 -0.63
CA ALA A 191 -20.89 0.26 -1.95
C ALA A 191 -20.02 -0.30 -3.09
N ARG A 192 -18.68 -0.21 -2.97
CA ARG A 192 -17.73 -0.85 -3.89
C ARG A 192 -17.85 -2.38 -3.85
N GLU A 193 -18.01 -2.98 -2.68
CA GLU A 193 -18.29 -4.43 -2.54
C GLU A 193 -19.66 -4.82 -3.11
N LEU A 194 -20.67 -3.96 -2.98
CA LEU A 194 -21.98 -4.20 -3.60
C LEU A 194 -21.91 -4.17 -5.13
N LEU A 195 -21.06 -3.33 -5.71
CA LEU A 195 -20.84 -3.27 -7.15
C LEU A 195 -20.19 -4.53 -7.72
N THR A 196 -19.32 -5.22 -6.98
CA THR A 196 -18.74 -6.50 -7.42
C THR A 196 -19.74 -7.66 -7.40
N THR A 197 -20.87 -7.50 -6.71
CA THR A 197 -21.97 -8.48 -6.67
C THR A 197 -23.17 -8.05 -7.53
N GLU A 198 -22.98 -7.08 -8.44
CA GLU A 198 -24.00 -6.51 -9.33
C GLU A 198 -25.20 -5.87 -8.62
N ARG A 199 -25.08 -5.55 -7.33
CA ARG A 199 -26.15 -4.92 -6.52
C ARG A 199 -26.15 -3.40 -6.68
N THR A 200 -26.24 -2.91 -7.91
CA THR A 200 -26.11 -1.49 -8.28
C THR A 200 -27.08 -0.56 -7.51
N GLY A 201 -28.34 -0.95 -7.35
CA GLY A 201 -29.32 -0.14 -6.60
C GLY A 201 -29.02 -0.03 -5.11
N ALA A 202 -28.41 -1.06 -4.51
CA ALA A 202 -27.98 -1.00 -3.11
C ALA A 202 -26.72 -0.13 -2.96
N ALA A 203 -25.79 -0.22 -3.91
CA ALA A 203 -24.61 0.64 -3.95
C ALA A 203 -25.00 2.12 -4.04
N LEU A 204 -25.94 2.48 -4.94
CA LEU A 204 -26.45 3.85 -5.07
C LEU A 204 -27.07 4.38 -3.78
N ARG A 205 -27.89 3.56 -3.10
CA ARG A 205 -28.49 3.97 -1.81
C ARG A 205 -27.46 4.17 -0.72
N ALA A 206 -26.39 3.36 -0.72
CA ALA A 206 -25.35 3.45 0.29
C ALA A 206 -24.57 4.77 0.20
N VAL A 207 -24.35 5.30 -1.01
CA VAL A 207 -23.58 6.55 -1.21
C VAL A 207 -24.45 7.79 -1.43
N ALA A 208 -25.77 7.66 -1.34
CA ALA A 208 -26.71 8.73 -1.65
C ALA A 208 -26.41 10.01 -0.84
N GLY A 209 -26.23 11.13 -1.54
CA GLY A 209 -25.97 12.44 -0.95
C GLY A 209 -24.52 12.68 -0.51
N LEU A 210 -23.65 11.65 -0.49
CA LEU A 210 -22.26 11.82 -0.04
C LEU A 210 -21.42 12.65 -1.01
N ALA A 211 -21.66 12.53 -2.31
CA ALA A 211 -20.93 13.32 -3.32
C ALA A 211 -21.25 14.83 -3.23
N ASP A 212 -22.48 15.16 -2.83
CA ASP A 212 -23.01 16.52 -2.73
C ASP A 212 -22.87 17.11 -1.32
N ALA A 213 -22.34 16.35 -0.36
CA ALA A 213 -22.10 16.82 1.00
C ALA A 213 -21.11 18.01 1.04
N GLU A 214 -21.24 18.85 2.07
CA GLU A 214 -20.32 19.95 2.30
C GLU A 214 -18.92 19.43 2.68
N GLU A 215 -17.88 20.17 2.28
CA GLU A 215 -16.47 19.77 2.46
C GLU A 215 -16.06 19.60 3.94
N GLY A 216 -16.77 20.26 4.87
CA GLY A 216 -16.56 20.11 6.31
C GLY A 216 -17.16 18.83 6.92
N ASP A 217 -18.18 18.26 6.28
CA ASP A 217 -18.89 17.07 6.79
C ASP A 217 -18.26 15.77 6.28
N VAL A 218 -17.77 15.79 5.04
CA VAL A 218 -17.23 14.62 4.34
C VAL A 218 -15.97 14.99 3.57
N SER A 219 -14.90 14.22 3.78
CA SER A 219 -13.63 14.45 3.09
C SER A 219 -13.77 14.37 1.56
N THR A 220 -12.98 15.19 0.86
CA THR A 220 -12.95 15.25 -0.61
C THR A 220 -12.73 13.87 -1.26
N LEU A 221 -11.87 13.03 -0.66
CA LEU A 221 -11.66 11.66 -1.14
C LEU A 221 -12.96 10.83 -1.12
N VAL A 222 -13.74 10.90 -0.04
CA VAL A 222 -15.02 10.17 0.07
C VAL A 222 -16.04 10.70 -0.93
N ARG A 223 -16.10 12.02 -1.13
CA ARG A 223 -17.00 12.64 -2.13
C ARG A 223 -16.67 12.19 -3.56
N VAL A 224 -15.37 12.15 -3.90
CA VAL A 224 -14.88 11.63 -5.18
C VAL A 224 -15.27 10.16 -5.36
N GLU A 225 -14.99 9.33 -4.36
CA GLU A 225 -15.32 7.89 -4.44
C GLU A 225 -16.82 7.63 -4.50
N ALA A 226 -17.64 8.40 -3.78
CA ALA A 226 -19.11 8.32 -3.86
C ALA A 226 -19.60 8.63 -5.28
N ALA A 227 -19.13 9.72 -5.88
CA ALA A 227 -19.46 10.08 -7.26
C ALA A 227 -19.00 9.00 -8.27
N LEU A 228 -17.84 8.38 -8.05
CA LEU A 228 -17.36 7.28 -8.88
C LEU A 228 -18.20 6.00 -8.71
N VAL A 229 -18.66 5.69 -7.50
CA VAL A 229 -19.59 4.58 -7.24
C VAL A 229 -20.92 4.83 -7.94
N GLU A 230 -21.46 6.06 -7.87
CA GLU A 230 -22.67 6.44 -8.59
C GLU A 230 -22.53 6.25 -10.10
N ALA A 231 -21.45 6.80 -10.68
CA ALA A 231 -21.14 6.65 -12.11
C ALA A 231 -21.03 5.17 -12.51
N SER A 232 -20.33 4.37 -11.71
CA SER A 232 -20.12 2.94 -11.93
C SER A 232 -21.43 2.14 -11.86
N ALA A 233 -22.30 2.46 -10.89
CA ALA A 233 -23.61 1.84 -10.77
C ALA A 233 -24.51 2.16 -11.97
N LEU A 234 -24.51 3.41 -12.43
CA LEU A 234 -25.26 3.88 -13.59
C LEU A 234 -24.78 3.25 -14.89
N ALA A 235 -23.46 3.11 -15.05
CA ALA A 235 -22.85 2.45 -16.20
C ALA A 235 -23.24 0.96 -16.26
N ARG A 236 -23.14 0.24 -15.13
CA ARG A 236 -23.56 -1.18 -15.03
C ARG A 236 -25.06 -1.36 -15.26
N ALA A 237 -25.88 -0.38 -14.89
CA ALA A 237 -27.32 -0.37 -15.16
C ALA A 237 -27.68 -0.02 -16.62
N GLY A 238 -26.70 0.28 -17.48
CA GLY A 238 -26.92 0.62 -18.90
C GLY A 238 -27.51 2.02 -19.13
N THR A 239 -27.41 2.91 -18.15
CA THR A 239 -27.97 4.27 -18.25
C THR A 239 -26.98 5.25 -18.87
N ARG A 240 -27.48 6.21 -19.67
CA ARG A 240 -26.66 7.26 -20.32
C ARG A 240 -26.44 8.51 -19.45
N ARG A 241 -26.45 8.36 -18.13
CA ARG A 241 -26.32 9.48 -17.16
C ARG A 241 -25.01 9.41 -16.37
N VAL A 242 -23.99 8.73 -16.91
CA VAL A 242 -22.70 8.51 -16.25
C VAL A 242 -21.87 9.80 -16.21
N GLU A 243 -22.09 10.69 -17.18
CA GLU A 243 -21.32 11.91 -17.42
C GLU A 243 -21.40 12.89 -16.25
N VAL A 244 -22.57 13.04 -15.63
CA VAL A 244 -22.79 13.98 -14.52
C VAL A 244 -22.00 13.61 -13.27
N PRO A 245 -22.15 12.41 -12.69
CA PRO A 245 -21.36 12.02 -11.52
C PRO A 245 -19.87 11.89 -11.85
N LEU A 246 -19.51 11.50 -13.08
CA LEU A 246 -18.10 11.45 -13.49
C LEU A 246 -17.46 12.84 -13.57
N ALA A 247 -18.14 13.83 -14.14
CA ALA A 247 -17.66 15.22 -14.19
C ALA A 247 -17.49 15.78 -12.77
N ARG A 248 -18.48 15.54 -11.90
CA ARG A 248 -18.39 15.90 -10.47
C ARG A 248 -17.17 15.28 -9.79
N ALA A 249 -16.91 13.99 -10.01
CA ALA A 249 -15.74 13.32 -9.45
C ALA A 249 -14.44 13.99 -9.90
N LEU A 250 -14.33 14.35 -11.18
CA LEU A 250 -13.16 15.04 -11.74
C LEU A 250 -12.97 16.43 -11.13
N ASP A 251 -14.04 17.21 -10.99
CA ASP A 251 -13.98 18.55 -10.40
C ASP A 251 -13.55 18.52 -8.93
N LEU A 252 -14.12 17.59 -8.15
CA LEU A 252 -13.73 17.39 -6.75
C LEU A 252 -12.28 16.90 -6.61
N ALA A 253 -11.85 15.98 -7.48
CA ALA A 253 -10.51 15.42 -7.44
C ALA A 253 -9.42 16.42 -7.88
N ALA A 254 -9.78 17.46 -8.64
CA ALA A 254 -8.83 18.43 -9.17
C ALA A 254 -8.12 19.22 -8.07
N THR A 255 -8.82 19.52 -6.96
CA THR A 255 -8.28 20.29 -5.82
C THR A 255 -6.99 19.66 -5.26
N GLU A 256 -7.03 18.36 -4.95
CA GLU A 256 -5.90 17.63 -4.32
C GLU A 256 -5.15 16.71 -5.30
N ARG A 257 -5.54 16.76 -6.59
CA ARG A 257 -5.01 15.94 -7.68
C ARG A 257 -5.14 14.44 -7.39
N LEU A 258 -6.34 14.02 -6.96
CA LEU A 258 -6.64 12.63 -6.62
C LEU A 258 -6.77 11.76 -7.89
N VAL A 259 -5.80 10.88 -8.13
CA VAL A 259 -5.75 10.04 -9.33
C VAL A 259 -6.22 8.61 -9.04
N ARG A 260 -5.75 8.03 -7.93
CA ARG A 260 -5.96 6.62 -7.58
C ARG A 260 -7.42 6.17 -7.61
N PRO A 261 -8.43 6.95 -7.12
CA PRO A 261 -9.82 6.52 -7.15
C PRO A 261 -10.32 6.13 -8.56
N PHE A 262 -9.80 6.79 -9.60
CA PHE A 262 -10.15 6.55 -11.01
C PHE A 262 -9.49 5.30 -11.62
N LEU A 263 -8.56 4.66 -10.92
CA LEU A 263 -7.78 3.52 -11.44
C LEU A 263 -8.19 2.17 -10.84
N THR A 264 -9.08 2.17 -9.84
CA THR A 264 -9.47 0.95 -9.11
C THR A 264 -10.33 -0.01 -9.96
N VAL A 265 -10.39 -1.29 -9.57
CA VAL A 265 -11.11 -2.34 -10.32
C VAL A 265 -12.58 -1.99 -10.56
N VAL A 266 -13.23 -1.38 -9.57
CA VAL A 266 -14.68 -1.10 -9.59
C VAL A 266 -15.05 0.00 -10.58
N VAL A 267 -14.09 0.82 -11.03
CA VAL A 267 -14.30 1.91 -12.01
C VAL A 267 -13.75 1.59 -13.40
N ARG A 268 -13.26 0.36 -13.64
CA ARG A 268 -12.66 -0.02 -14.93
C ARG A 268 -13.63 0.11 -16.10
N GLU A 269 -14.92 -0.13 -15.88
CA GLU A 269 -15.96 0.06 -16.89
C GLU A 269 -16.17 1.54 -17.28
N LEU A 270 -15.74 2.48 -16.43
CA LEU A 270 -15.82 3.91 -16.71
C LEU A 270 -14.71 4.38 -17.64
N ARG A 271 -13.68 3.56 -17.93
CA ARG A 271 -12.51 3.94 -18.73
C ARG A 271 -12.86 4.67 -20.04
N PRO A 272 -13.81 4.21 -20.88
CA PRO A 272 -14.16 4.91 -22.11
C PRO A 272 -14.84 6.28 -21.87
N ALA A 273 -15.64 6.40 -20.81
CA ALA A 273 -16.27 7.66 -20.44
C ALA A 273 -15.24 8.64 -19.83
N LEU A 274 -14.35 8.12 -18.99
CA LEU A 274 -13.27 8.85 -18.36
C LEU A 274 -12.28 9.39 -19.40
N ALA A 275 -11.86 8.58 -20.38
CA ALA A 275 -10.99 9.03 -21.46
C ALA A 275 -11.59 10.20 -22.26
N ARG A 276 -12.90 10.12 -22.58
CA ARG A 276 -13.61 11.22 -23.25
C ARG A 276 -13.70 12.48 -22.39
N ALA A 277 -14.03 12.33 -21.11
CA ALA A 277 -14.14 13.45 -20.17
C ALA A 277 -12.79 14.14 -19.97
N VAL A 278 -11.70 13.37 -19.82
CA VAL A 278 -10.34 13.86 -19.62
C VAL A 278 -9.78 14.54 -20.88
N ALA A 279 -10.12 14.05 -22.08
CA ALA A 279 -9.67 14.65 -23.34
C ALA A 279 -10.16 16.10 -23.53
N GLY A 280 -11.30 16.46 -22.93
CA GLY A 280 -11.85 17.82 -22.95
C GLY A 280 -11.34 18.75 -21.85
N ARG A 281 -10.40 18.30 -21.00
CA ARG A 281 -9.91 19.05 -19.83
C ARG A 281 -8.43 19.39 -19.95
N ASP A 282 -8.11 20.61 -19.55
CA ASP A 282 -6.74 21.14 -19.53
C ASP A 282 -6.32 21.56 -18.12
N ASP A 283 -6.36 20.60 -17.19
CA ASP A 283 -5.92 20.77 -15.81
C ASP A 283 -4.88 19.72 -15.42
N ALA A 284 -4.20 19.93 -14.28
CA ALA A 284 -3.13 19.05 -13.83
C ALA A 284 -3.60 17.62 -13.53
N LEU A 285 -4.84 17.45 -13.05
CA LEU A 285 -5.43 16.13 -12.82
C LEU A 285 -5.63 15.39 -14.15
N ALA A 286 -6.17 16.07 -15.16
CA ALA A 286 -6.39 15.52 -16.49
C ALA A 286 -5.07 15.06 -17.12
N ALA A 287 -3.98 15.83 -16.97
CA ALA A 287 -2.66 15.43 -17.43
C ALA A 287 -2.17 14.13 -16.75
N LEU A 288 -2.32 14.02 -15.43
CA LEU A 288 -1.96 12.80 -14.69
C LEU A 288 -2.83 11.60 -15.10
N LEU A 289 -4.14 11.79 -15.26
CA LEU A 289 -5.06 10.72 -15.68
C LEU A 289 -4.75 10.23 -17.11
N ARG A 290 -4.41 11.12 -18.04
CA ARG A 290 -4.01 10.74 -19.42
C ARG A 290 -2.85 9.75 -19.42
N ALA A 291 -1.80 10.03 -18.64
CA ALA A 291 -0.64 9.15 -18.50
C ALA A 291 -0.98 7.73 -18.00
N HIS A 292 -2.12 7.55 -17.33
CA HIS A 292 -2.60 6.24 -16.87
C HIS A 292 -3.68 5.61 -17.76
N LEU A 293 -4.32 6.38 -18.63
CA LEU A 293 -5.38 5.92 -19.53
C LEU A 293 -4.84 5.50 -20.90
N ASP A 294 -3.65 5.96 -21.28
CA ASP A 294 -3.03 5.60 -22.54
C ASP A 294 -2.70 4.08 -22.59
N PRO A 295 -3.27 3.34 -23.56
CA PRO A 295 -3.23 1.88 -23.59
C PRO A 295 -1.89 1.28 -24.06
N ALA A 296 -0.87 2.10 -24.35
CA ALA A 296 0.37 1.64 -24.96
C ALA A 296 1.44 1.11 -23.99
N ASP A 297 1.37 1.44 -22.68
CA ASP A 297 2.53 1.28 -21.78
C ASP A 297 2.36 0.34 -20.57
N ARG A 298 1.35 -0.55 -20.54
CA ARG A 298 1.29 -1.57 -19.46
C ARG A 298 0.84 -2.95 -19.94
N ALA A 299 1.71 -3.64 -20.67
CA ALA A 299 2.08 -4.97 -20.18
C ALA A 299 2.92 -4.74 -18.91
N PRO A 300 2.67 -5.43 -17.78
CA PRO A 300 3.55 -5.28 -16.62
C PRO A 300 4.92 -5.81 -17.02
N GLU A 301 5.85 -4.91 -17.32
CA GLU A 301 7.24 -5.29 -17.52
C GLU A 301 7.73 -5.86 -16.18
N PRO A 302 8.13 -7.14 -16.13
CA PRO A 302 8.62 -7.72 -14.90
C PRO A 302 9.84 -6.92 -14.44
N ALA A 303 9.81 -6.44 -13.20
CA ALA A 303 10.92 -5.69 -12.61
C ALA A 303 12.26 -6.37 -12.95
N PRO A 304 13.21 -5.66 -13.58
CA PRO A 304 14.45 -6.25 -14.04
C PRO A 304 15.18 -6.85 -12.84
N LEU A 305 15.60 -8.10 -12.99
CA LEU A 305 16.45 -8.73 -11.99
C LEU A 305 17.73 -7.87 -11.87
N VAL A 306 18.09 -7.49 -10.64
CA VAL A 306 19.33 -6.75 -10.34
C VAL A 306 20.56 -7.47 -10.93
N GLU A 307 20.48 -8.80 -11.06
CA GLU A 307 21.40 -9.63 -11.82
C GLU A 307 20.61 -10.64 -12.67
N PRO A 308 20.85 -10.76 -13.99
CA PRO A 308 20.18 -11.76 -14.81
C PRO A 308 20.52 -13.20 -14.37
N LEU A 309 19.54 -14.10 -14.51
CA LEU A 309 19.78 -15.54 -14.32
C LEU A 309 20.64 -16.07 -15.47
N THR A 310 21.60 -16.92 -15.16
CA THR A 310 22.38 -17.65 -16.17
C THR A 310 21.53 -18.77 -16.79
N GLU A 311 21.90 -19.26 -17.96
CA GLU A 311 21.21 -20.39 -18.63
C GLU A 311 21.06 -21.60 -17.71
N ARG A 312 22.08 -21.87 -16.89
CA ARG A 312 22.07 -22.97 -15.94
C ARG A 312 21.11 -22.76 -14.78
N GLU A 313 21.01 -21.52 -14.30
CA GLU A 313 20.06 -21.12 -13.26
C GLU A 313 18.61 -21.17 -13.76
N LEU A 314 18.38 -20.78 -15.02
CA LEU A 314 17.08 -20.89 -15.69
C LEU A 314 16.65 -22.36 -15.85
N ALA A 315 17.54 -23.23 -16.30
CA ALA A 315 17.24 -24.65 -16.45
C ALA A 315 16.88 -25.32 -15.12
N ILE A 316 17.59 -24.99 -14.04
CA ILE A 316 17.28 -25.49 -12.69
C ILE A 316 15.97 -24.90 -12.18
N LEU A 317 15.69 -23.62 -12.44
CA LEU A 317 14.44 -22.96 -12.04
C LEU A 317 13.22 -23.57 -12.75
N ALA A 318 13.34 -23.94 -14.02
CA ALA A 318 12.27 -24.52 -14.83
C ALA A 318 11.80 -25.91 -14.36
N VAL A 319 12.67 -26.69 -13.70
CA VAL A 319 12.31 -28.02 -13.18
C VAL A 319 11.75 -27.98 -11.75
N LEU A 320 11.86 -26.86 -11.03
CA LEU A 320 11.33 -26.77 -9.66
C LEU A 320 9.81 -27.03 -9.51
N PRO A 321 8.94 -26.73 -10.49
CA PRO A 321 7.51 -27.05 -10.40
C PRO A 321 7.21 -28.56 -10.36
N SER A 322 8.11 -29.42 -10.85
CA SER A 322 7.90 -30.88 -10.87
C SER A 322 8.03 -31.55 -9.49
N MET A 323 8.37 -30.77 -8.45
CA MET A 323 8.67 -31.26 -7.10
C MET A 323 9.88 -32.21 -7.01
N ALA A 324 10.69 -32.30 -8.07
CA ALA A 324 11.95 -33.05 -8.04
C ALA A 324 12.86 -32.60 -6.89
N SER A 325 13.43 -33.55 -6.19
CA SER A 325 14.39 -33.36 -5.10
C SER A 325 15.72 -32.83 -5.64
N ASN A 326 16.56 -32.28 -4.75
CA ASN A 326 17.89 -31.80 -5.17
C ASN A 326 18.82 -32.94 -5.61
N VAL A 327 18.49 -34.21 -5.31
CA VAL A 327 19.23 -35.39 -5.77
C VAL A 327 18.82 -35.71 -7.20
N GLU A 328 17.53 -35.79 -7.48
CA GLU A 328 17.00 -36.03 -8.84
C GLU A 328 17.44 -34.93 -9.82
N ILE A 329 17.37 -33.66 -9.40
CA ILE A 329 17.90 -32.53 -10.21
C ILE A 329 19.41 -32.69 -10.45
N ALA A 330 20.18 -33.19 -9.49
CA ALA A 330 21.62 -33.37 -9.65
C ALA A 330 21.93 -34.45 -10.70
N GLU A 331 21.15 -35.52 -10.72
CA GLU A 331 21.22 -36.62 -11.68
C GLU A 331 20.83 -36.15 -13.09
N ASP A 332 19.69 -35.48 -13.24
CA ASP A 332 19.19 -34.97 -14.53
C ASP A 332 20.16 -33.99 -15.20
N PHE A 333 20.89 -33.24 -14.39
CA PHE A 333 21.82 -32.21 -14.83
C PHE A 333 23.29 -32.67 -14.80
N PHE A 334 23.59 -33.92 -14.43
CA PHE A 334 24.95 -34.48 -14.33
C PHE A 334 25.92 -33.65 -13.47
N VAL A 335 25.47 -33.19 -12.30
CA VAL A 335 26.27 -32.40 -11.35
C VAL A 335 26.13 -32.94 -9.93
N SER A 336 26.95 -32.45 -8.99
CA SER A 336 26.78 -32.82 -7.58
C SER A 336 25.59 -32.11 -6.93
N VAL A 337 24.99 -32.72 -5.91
CA VAL A 337 23.91 -32.10 -5.10
C VAL A 337 24.33 -30.76 -4.50
N ASN A 338 25.61 -30.60 -4.15
CA ASN A 338 26.14 -29.34 -3.64
C ASN A 338 26.17 -28.24 -4.71
N THR A 339 26.41 -28.61 -5.97
CA THR A 339 26.35 -27.69 -7.11
C THR A 339 24.91 -27.21 -7.35
N VAL A 340 23.93 -28.11 -7.27
CA VAL A 340 22.50 -27.74 -7.32
C VAL A 340 22.12 -26.80 -6.18
N LYS A 341 22.57 -27.06 -4.94
CA LYS A 341 22.33 -26.17 -3.80
C LYS A 341 22.94 -24.78 -4.01
N ALA A 342 24.14 -24.70 -4.60
CA ALA A 342 24.79 -23.43 -4.91
C ALA A 342 24.02 -22.62 -5.97
N HIS A 343 23.57 -23.28 -7.05
CA HIS A 343 22.72 -22.64 -8.05
C HIS A 343 21.39 -22.18 -7.47
N LEU A 344 20.72 -22.99 -6.64
CA LEU A 344 19.48 -22.59 -5.97
C LEU A 344 19.68 -21.38 -5.05
N LYS A 345 20.79 -21.31 -4.31
CA LYS A 345 21.13 -20.16 -3.48
C LYS A 345 21.32 -18.89 -4.33
N SER A 346 21.98 -19.02 -5.48
CA SER A 346 22.14 -17.91 -6.43
C SER A 346 20.80 -17.49 -7.03
N VAL A 347 19.98 -18.43 -7.50
CA VAL A 347 18.61 -18.19 -8.00
C VAL A 347 17.78 -17.46 -6.95
N TYR A 348 17.78 -17.93 -5.71
CA TYR A 348 17.01 -17.32 -4.62
C TYR A 348 17.47 -15.90 -4.32
N ARG A 349 18.80 -15.68 -4.27
CA ARG A 349 19.40 -14.36 -4.11
C ARG A 349 19.00 -13.42 -5.26
N LYS A 350 19.11 -13.87 -6.50
CA LYS A 350 18.81 -13.07 -7.71
C LYS A 350 17.32 -12.78 -7.87
N LEU A 351 16.45 -13.73 -7.51
CA LEU A 351 15.00 -13.57 -7.52
C LEU A 351 14.46 -12.83 -6.28
N GLY A 352 15.29 -12.56 -5.27
CA GLY A 352 14.88 -11.91 -4.03
C GLY A 352 13.95 -12.76 -3.16
N VAL A 353 14.07 -14.08 -3.22
CA VAL A 353 13.20 -15.05 -2.53
C VAL A 353 14.00 -15.93 -1.58
N SER A 354 13.32 -16.57 -0.62
CA SER A 354 13.95 -17.46 0.37
C SER A 354 13.42 -18.89 0.35
N SER A 355 12.44 -19.20 -0.50
CA SER A 355 11.82 -20.53 -0.58
C SER A 355 11.66 -21.03 -2.03
N ARG A 356 11.63 -22.36 -2.19
CA ARG A 356 11.40 -23.04 -3.48
C ARG A 356 10.07 -22.62 -4.11
N ARG A 357 9.03 -22.48 -3.28
CA ARG A 357 7.69 -22.11 -3.72
C ARG A 357 7.65 -20.67 -4.21
N ASP A 358 8.35 -19.77 -3.52
CA ASP A 358 8.47 -18.36 -3.93
C ASP A 358 9.30 -18.22 -5.21
N ALA A 359 10.36 -19.03 -5.39
CA ALA A 359 11.13 -19.08 -6.62
C ALA A 359 10.29 -19.53 -7.82
N VAL A 360 9.48 -20.57 -7.67
CA VAL A 360 8.55 -21.03 -8.73
C VAL A 360 7.54 -19.94 -9.07
N ARG A 361 6.93 -19.31 -8.05
CA ARG A 361 5.98 -18.21 -8.26
C ARG A 361 6.64 -17.06 -9.01
N ARG A 362 7.83 -16.63 -8.58
CA ARG A 362 8.57 -15.54 -9.21
C ARG A 362 9.02 -15.90 -10.62
N GLY A 363 9.43 -17.14 -10.88
CA GLY A 363 9.77 -17.62 -12.21
C GLY A 363 8.59 -17.56 -13.21
N ARG A 364 7.37 -17.84 -12.74
CA ARG A 364 6.15 -17.69 -13.55
C ARG A 364 5.80 -16.23 -13.84
N GLU A 365 5.95 -15.36 -12.85
CA GLU A 365 5.77 -13.90 -13.03
C GLU A 365 6.75 -13.32 -14.05
N LEU A 366 7.95 -13.89 -14.15
CA LEU A 366 9.00 -13.49 -15.09
C LEU A 366 8.87 -14.18 -16.47
N GLY A 367 7.93 -15.11 -16.65
CA GLY A 367 7.76 -15.86 -17.91
C GLY A 367 8.88 -16.86 -18.23
N VAL A 368 9.72 -17.20 -17.26
CA VAL A 368 10.87 -18.12 -17.42
C VAL A 368 10.61 -19.52 -16.87
N VAL A 369 9.44 -19.74 -16.26
CA VAL A 369 8.92 -21.03 -15.81
C VAL A 369 7.52 -21.23 -16.38
N PRO A 370 7.21 -22.39 -16.98
CA PRO A 370 5.87 -22.71 -17.48
C PRO A 370 4.75 -22.71 -16.43
#